data_AF-A0A3S0E3Y1-F1
#
_entry.id   AF-A0A3S0E3Y1-F1
#
_cell.length_a   1.000
_cell.length_b   1.000
_cell.length_c   1.000
_cell.angle_alpha   90.00
_cell.angle_beta   90.00
_cell.angle_gamma   90.00
#
_symmetry.space_group_name_H-M   'P 1'
#
loop_
_entity.id
_entity.type
_entity.pdbx_description
1 polymer ?
#
loop_
_entity_poly.entity_id
_entity_poly.type
_entity_poly.pdbx_seq_one_letter_code
_entity_poly.pdbx_strand_id
1 'polypeptide(L)'
;MNWFDNVSSDSDHPIAPARLVQGHWRHRPHPLADPVLCRMVIDLAEPRVVSAQIIEHGNTRDLGSSTLEDLSQQMLALEVHHQPAAWGFSPCTMLPLWARPTFSEKQIEELERIEGYMVEASEENFDSVLQLRDEFLRGIGLTDRDIYRAVRQPQQGQVNRKSSRTLVN
;
A
#
# COMPACT_ATOMS: atom_id res chain seq x y z
N MET A 1 35.01 -10.62 -8.91
CA MET A 1 34.53 -10.48 -7.52
C MET A 1 33.84 -9.13 -7.46
N ASN A 2 32.53 -9.12 -7.69
CA ASN A 2 31.45 -9.09 -6.67
C ASN A 2 31.51 -7.74 -5.95
N TRP A 3 30.50 -6.87 -5.95
CA TRP A 3 29.06 -7.04 -6.03
C TRP A 3 28.49 -5.67 -6.45
N PHE A 4 27.33 -5.63 -7.10
CA PHE A 4 26.64 -4.43 -7.58
C PHE A 4 26.73 -3.21 -6.63
N ASP A 5 27.52 -2.20 -7.04
CA ASP A 5 27.70 -0.91 -6.36
C ASP A 5 26.59 0.12 -6.65
N ASN A 6 25.44 -0.26 -7.22
CA ASN A 6 24.49 0.73 -7.76
C ASN A 6 23.04 0.54 -7.30
N VAL A 7 22.80 0.25 -6.03
CA VAL A 7 21.49 0.56 -5.42
C VAL A 7 21.70 1.20 -4.06
N SER A 8 22.01 2.50 -4.06
CA SER A 8 21.57 3.36 -2.98
C SER A 8 20.05 3.48 -3.09
N SER A 9 19.33 2.88 -2.14
CA SER A 9 17.95 3.28 -1.87
C SER A 9 18.01 3.99 -0.52
N ASP A 10 17.99 5.33 -0.58
CA ASP A 10 18.01 6.26 0.55
C ASP A 10 16.84 6.00 1.53
N SER A 11 16.94 4.93 2.31
CA SER A 11 16.26 4.73 3.58
C SER A 11 16.86 3.50 4.27
N ASP A 12 17.91 3.72 5.07
CA ASP A 12 18.47 2.73 6.04
C ASP A 12 17.46 2.29 7.12
N HIS A 13 16.20 2.69 6.98
CA HIS A 13 15.16 2.40 7.94
C HIS A 13 14.43 1.13 7.48
N PRO A 14 14.37 0.08 8.30
CA PRO A 14 13.54 -1.07 7.98
C PRO A 14 12.10 -0.60 7.75
N ILE A 15 11.58 -0.80 6.52
CA ILE A 15 10.20 -0.47 6.18
C ILE A 15 9.29 -1.30 7.10
N ALA A 16 8.68 -0.62 8.07
CA ALA A 16 7.78 -1.26 9.01
C ALA A 16 6.53 -1.82 8.31
N PRO A 17 5.99 -2.96 8.77
CA PRO A 17 4.74 -3.50 8.24
C PRO A 17 3.62 -2.46 8.36
N ALA A 18 2.69 -2.49 7.41
CA ALA A 18 1.58 -1.53 7.36
C ALA A 18 0.78 -1.55 8.67
N ARG A 19 0.47 -0.36 9.18
CA ARG A 19 -0.38 -0.15 10.35
C ARG A 19 -1.60 0.64 9.90
N LEU A 20 -2.57 -0.08 9.35
CA LEU A 20 -3.72 0.55 8.71
C LEU A 20 -4.77 0.97 9.74
N VAL A 21 -5.30 2.17 9.56
CA VAL A 21 -6.50 2.65 10.24
C VAL A 21 -7.49 3.20 9.22
N GLN A 22 -8.78 3.06 9.48
CA GLN A 22 -9.84 3.59 8.66
C GLN A 22 -10.79 4.49 9.46
N GLY A 23 -11.32 5.50 8.79
CA GLY A 23 -12.19 6.48 9.43
C GLY A 23 -12.82 7.43 8.42
N HIS A 24 -13.47 8.45 8.93
CA HIS A 24 -14.09 9.50 8.12
C HIS A 24 -13.37 10.82 8.32
N TRP A 25 -13.35 11.63 7.28
CA TRP A 25 -12.72 12.93 7.27
C TRP A 25 -13.56 13.94 6.50
N ARG A 26 -13.52 15.20 6.91
CA ARG A 26 -14.14 16.29 6.16
C ARG A 26 -13.07 16.97 5.32
N HIS A 27 -13.09 16.70 4.02
CA HIS A 27 -12.17 17.28 3.06
C HIS A 27 -12.83 18.49 2.39
N ARG A 28 -12.09 19.58 2.20
CA ARG A 28 -12.54 20.72 1.40
C ARG A 28 -11.77 20.71 0.06
N PRO A 29 -12.43 20.40 -1.08
CA PRO A 29 -11.75 20.25 -2.37
C PRO A 29 -11.06 21.52 -2.88
N HIS A 30 -11.64 22.69 -2.59
CA HIS A 30 -11.04 24.00 -2.88
C HIS A 30 -11.54 25.03 -1.85
N PRO A 31 -10.87 26.18 -1.68
CA PRO A 31 -11.17 27.13 -0.58
C PRO A 31 -12.62 27.62 -0.49
N LEU A 32 -13.33 27.64 -1.63
CA LEU A 32 -14.72 28.08 -1.75
C LEU A 32 -15.75 26.93 -1.73
N ALA A 33 -15.32 25.67 -1.63
CA ALA A 33 -16.20 24.52 -1.59
C ALA A 33 -16.70 24.25 -0.17
N ASP A 34 -17.91 23.69 -0.10
CA ASP A 34 -18.40 23.05 1.12
C ASP A 34 -17.55 21.81 1.44
N PRO A 35 -17.25 21.54 2.72
CA PRO A 35 -16.57 20.31 3.11
C PRO A 35 -17.40 19.08 2.76
N VAL A 36 -16.78 18.13 2.07
CA VAL A 36 -17.37 16.84 1.72
C VAL A 36 -16.88 15.75 2.67
N LEU A 37 -17.78 14.81 3.00
CA LEU A 37 -17.42 13.67 3.83
C LEU A 37 -16.69 12.63 2.97
N CYS A 38 -15.51 12.24 3.43
CA CYS A 38 -14.70 11.19 2.82
C CYS A 38 -14.57 10.03 3.80
N ARG A 39 -14.55 8.80 3.28
CA ARG A 39 -13.96 7.65 3.97
C ARG A 39 -12.50 7.53 3.58
N MET A 40 -11.65 7.22 4.54
CA MET A 40 -10.19 7.20 4.36
C MET A 40 -9.58 5.96 4.98
N VAL A 41 -8.49 5.50 4.37
CA VAL A 41 -7.53 4.55 4.95
C VAL A 41 -6.18 5.22 5.05
N ILE A 42 -5.57 5.14 6.22
CA ILE A 42 -4.27 5.71 6.55
C ILE A 42 -3.32 4.59 6.93
N ASP A 43 -2.08 4.67 6.48
CA ASP A 43 -1.00 3.89 7.07
C ASP A 43 -0.28 4.73 8.13
N LEU A 44 -0.13 4.17 9.33
CA LEU A 44 0.56 4.83 10.44
C LEU A 44 2.04 4.44 10.54
N ALA A 45 2.46 3.35 9.90
CA ALA A 45 3.87 2.96 9.85
C ALA A 45 4.67 3.93 8.96
N GLU A 46 3.99 4.47 7.95
CA GLU A 46 4.42 5.61 7.16
C GLU A 46 3.22 6.56 7.10
N PRO A 47 3.15 7.59 7.96
CA PRO A 47 1.99 8.46 8.08
C PRO A 47 1.55 9.08 6.75
N ARG A 48 0.61 8.42 6.07
CA ARG A 48 0.06 8.84 4.77
C ARG A 48 -1.32 8.24 4.54
N VAL A 49 -2.08 8.90 3.67
CA VAL A 49 -3.36 8.42 3.18
C VAL A 49 -3.12 7.43 2.04
N VAL A 50 -3.61 6.19 2.21
CA VAL A 50 -3.45 5.11 1.23
C VAL A 50 -4.60 5.09 0.23
N SER A 51 -5.81 5.41 0.69
CA SER A 51 -7.00 5.50 -0.17
C SER A 51 -8.02 6.42 0.47
N ALA A 52 -8.76 7.15 -0.35
CA ALA A 52 -9.85 7.98 0.10
C ALA A 52 -10.96 8.05 -0.96
N GLN A 53 -12.21 8.00 -0.51
CA GLN A 53 -13.39 8.14 -1.36
C GLN A 53 -14.34 9.17 -0.77
N ILE A 54 -14.79 10.11 -1.60
CA ILE A 54 -15.92 10.99 -1.28
C ILE A 54 -17.19 10.16 -1.24
N ILE A 55 -18.06 10.42 -0.28
CA ILE A 55 -19.41 9.85 -0.18
C ILE A 55 -20.41 11.00 -0.34
N GLU A 56 -21.04 11.10 -1.50
CA GLU A 56 -21.96 12.20 -1.82
C GLU A 56 -23.25 11.65 -2.47
N HIS A 57 -24.40 11.92 -1.86
CA HIS A 57 -25.72 11.52 -2.36
C HIS A 57 -25.85 10.03 -2.77
N GLY A 58 -25.17 9.14 -2.04
CA GLY A 58 -25.17 7.69 -2.33
C GLY A 58 -24.19 7.25 -3.42
N ASN A 59 -23.51 8.19 -4.07
CA ASN A 59 -22.42 7.91 -4.99
C ASN A 59 -21.07 8.00 -4.26
N THR A 60 -20.15 7.13 -4.65
CA THR A 60 -18.76 7.16 -4.15
C THR A 60 -17.79 7.46 -5.28
N ARG A 61 -16.80 8.31 -5.01
CA ARG A 61 -15.76 8.65 -5.98
C ARG A 61 -14.39 8.58 -5.32
N ASP A 62 -13.48 7.84 -5.92
CA ASP A 62 -12.07 7.81 -5.52
C ASP A 62 -11.43 9.18 -5.69
N LEU A 63 -10.65 9.57 -4.68
CA LEU A 63 -9.79 10.74 -4.75
C LEU A 63 -8.49 10.38 -5.46
N GLY A 64 -8.04 11.28 -6.35
CA GLY A 64 -6.80 11.11 -7.09
C GLY A 64 -5.56 11.28 -6.22
N SER A 65 -4.41 10.85 -6.73
CA SER A 65 -3.12 10.84 -6.01
C SER A 65 -2.74 12.20 -5.43
N SER A 66 -2.89 13.29 -6.18
CA SER A 66 -2.59 14.65 -5.69
C SER A 66 -3.42 15.03 -4.46
N THR A 67 -4.70 14.65 -4.44
CA THR A 67 -5.57 14.90 -3.28
C THR A 67 -5.19 14.02 -2.09
N LEU A 68 -4.72 12.79 -2.32
CA LEU A 68 -4.22 11.92 -1.25
C LEU A 68 -2.95 12.50 -0.62
N GLU A 69 -2.07 13.10 -1.42
CA GLU A 69 -0.88 13.81 -0.93
C GLU A 69 -1.26 15.01 -0.06
N ASP A 70 -2.19 15.86 -0.53
CA ASP A 70 -2.69 17.00 0.25
C ASP A 70 -3.33 16.57 1.57
N LEU A 71 -4.13 15.49 1.56
CA LEU A 71 -4.74 14.93 2.76
C LEU A 71 -3.68 14.35 3.71
N SER A 72 -2.61 13.74 3.18
CA SER A 72 -1.49 13.23 3.98
C SER A 72 -0.77 14.38 4.69
N GLN A 73 -0.51 15.49 4.00
CA GLN A 73 0.09 16.67 4.59
C GLN A 73 -0.80 17.30 5.68
N GLN A 74 -2.11 17.41 5.45
CA GLN A 74 -3.06 17.91 6.45
C GLN A 74 -3.08 17.02 7.70
N MET A 75 -3.13 15.69 7.49
CA MET A 75 -3.11 14.71 8.57
C MET A 75 -1.82 14.81 9.41
N LEU A 76 -0.68 15.03 8.76
CA LEU A 76 0.61 15.24 9.42
C LEU A 76 0.61 16.55 10.23
N ALA A 77 0.17 17.65 9.62
CA ALA A 77 0.11 18.96 10.28
C ALA A 77 -0.82 18.97 11.51
N LEU A 78 -1.86 18.15 11.50
CA LEU A 78 -2.81 17.96 12.61
C LEU A 78 -2.43 16.84 13.56
N GLU A 79 -1.26 16.21 13.37
CA GLU A 79 -0.72 15.16 14.22
C GLU A 79 -1.66 13.95 14.43
N VAL A 80 -2.56 13.68 13.48
CA VAL A 80 -3.56 12.59 13.57
C VAL A 80 -2.88 11.23 13.81
N HIS A 81 -1.68 11.04 13.26
CA HIS A 81 -0.90 9.82 13.36
C HIS A 81 -0.46 9.48 14.80
N HIS A 82 -0.37 10.45 15.70
CA HIS A 82 -0.06 10.21 17.11
C HIS A 82 -1.25 9.61 17.88
N GLN A 83 -2.47 10.06 17.59
CA GLN A 83 -3.69 9.64 18.30
C GLN A 83 -4.88 9.44 17.35
N PRO A 84 -4.82 8.46 16.41
CA PRO A 84 -5.83 8.29 15.38
C PRO A 84 -7.24 8.04 15.94
N ALA A 85 -7.34 7.38 17.09
CA ALA A 85 -8.62 7.11 17.75
C ALA A 85 -9.34 8.40 18.21
N ALA A 86 -8.61 9.44 18.62
CA ALA A 86 -9.19 10.74 18.99
C ALA A 86 -9.85 11.45 17.80
N TRP A 87 -9.43 11.10 16.58
CA TRP A 87 -9.97 11.57 15.31
C TRP A 87 -11.03 10.62 14.72
N GLY A 88 -11.45 9.60 15.47
CA GLY A 88 -12.47 8.64 15.02
C GLY A 88 -11.97 7.59 14.03
N PHE A 89 -10.65 7.40 13.90
CA PHE A 89 -10.08 6.30 13.14
C PHE A 89 -10.00 5.03 13.98
N SER A 90 -10.27 3.90 13.33
CA SER A 90 -10.22 2.56 13.93
C SER A 90 -9.20 1.68 13.19
N PRO A 91 -8.45 0.82 13.89
CA PRO A 91 -7.54 -0.12 13.23
C PRO A 91 -8.25 -1.04 12.24
N CYS A 92 -7.59 -1.32 11.11
CA CYS A 92 -7.98 -2.38 10.19
C CYS A 92 -6.79 -3.28 9.87
N THR A 93 -7.03 -4.59 9.80
CA THR A 93 -5.99 -5.59 9.51
C THR A 93 -5.72 -5.72 8.01
N MET A 94 -6.72 -5.41 7.18
CA MET A 94 -6.64 -5.42 5.72
C MET A 94 -7.30 -4.17 5.15
N LEU A 95 -6.93 -3.83 3.91
CA LEU A 95 -7.65 -2.81 3.15
C LEU A 95 -9.14 -3.19 3.04
N PRO A 96 -10.06 -2.29 3.42
CA PRO A 96 -11.48 -2.43 3.14
C PRO A 96 -11.72 -2.69 1.64
N LEU A 97 -12.78 -3.43 1.31
CA LEU A 97 -13.08 -3.81 -0.09
C LEU A 97 -13.09 -2.61 -1.05
N TRP A 98 -13.63 -1.46 -0.61
CA TRP A 98 -13.68 -0.24 -1.41
C TRP A 98 -12.31 0.41 -1.66
N ALA A 99 -11.33 0.15 -0.78
CA ALA A 99 -9.98 0.71 -0.83
C ALA A 99 -8.97 -0.24 -1.47
N ARG A 100 -9.40 -1.47 -1.82
CA ARG A 100 -8.54 -2.42 -2.52
C ARG A 100 -8.32 -1.91 -3.93
N PRO A 101 -7.08 -1.99 -4.46
CA PRO A 101 -6.84 -1.73 -5.88
C PRO A 101 -7.78 -2.61 -6.70
N THR A 102 -8.63 -2.00 -7.52
CA THR A 102 -9.38 -2.71 -8.54
C THR A 102 -8.56 -2.67 -9.82
N PHE A 103 -7.89 -3.78 -10.13
CA PHE A 103 -7.25 -3.95 -11.42
C PHE A 103 -8.32 -4.22 -12.48
N SER A 104 -8.18 -3.59 -13.65
CA SER A 104 -8.96 -3.97 -14.84
C SER A 104 -8.58 -5.40 -15.26
N GLU A 105 -9.48 -6.09 -15.98
CA GLU A 105 -9.20 -7.45 -16.50
C GLU A 105 -7.87 -7.51 -17.26
N LYS A 106 -7.58 -6.50 -18.10
CA LYS A 106 -6.30 -6.39 -18.81
C LYS A 106 -5.09 -6.28 -17.89
N GLN A 107 -5.23 -5.55 -16.79
CA GLN A 107 -4.16 -5.43 -15.79
C GLN A 107 -3.97 -6.74 -15.03
N ILE A 108 -5.04 -7.50 -14.79
CA ILE A 108 -4.98 -8.82 -14.17
C ILE A 108 -4.30 -9.81 -15.12
N GLU A 109 -4.74 -9.88 -16.38
CA GLU A 109 -4.13 -10.73 -17.42
C GLU A 109 -2.64 -10.45 -17.57
N GLU A 110 -2.24 -9.18 -17.52
CA GLU A 110 -0.84 -8.78 -17.61
C GLU A 110 -0.03 -9.17 -16.36
N LEU A 111 -0.61 -9.06 -15.17
CA LEU A 111 0.00 -9.56 -13.94
C LEU A 111 0.19 -11.08 -13.97
N GLU A 112 -0.82 -11.82 -14.41
CA GLU A 112 -0.76 -13.28 -14.56
C GLU A 112 0.29 -13.69 -15.60
N ARG A 113 0.43 -12.94 -16.71
CA ARG A 113 1.48 -13.14 -17.72
C ARG A 113 2.88 -12.94 -17.13
N ILE A 114 3.08 -11.88 -16.36
CA ILE A 114 4.35 -11.58 -15.69
C ILE A 114 4.67 -12.65 -14.63
N GLU A 115 3.67 -13.11 -13.88
CA GLU A 115 3.82 -14.23 -12.92
C GLU A 115 4.25 -15.52 -13.64
N GLY A 116 3.66 -15.82 -14.80
CA GLY A 116 4.08 -16.94 -15.65
C GLY A 116 5.57 -16.86 -16.02
N TYR A 117 6.04 -15.68 -16.42
CA TYR A 117 7.47 -15.47 -16.68
C TYR A 117 8.34 -15.61 -15.45
N MET A 118 7.86 -15.20 -14.27
CA MET A 118 8.62 -15.38 -13.03
C MET A 118 8.78 -16.87 -12.67
N VAL A 119 7.77 -17.69 -12.97
CA VAL A 119 7.82 -19.14 -12.75
C VAL A 119 8.79 -19.84 -13.72
N GLU A 120 8.84 -19.38 -14.97
CA GLU A 120 9.72 -19.93 -16.01
C GLU A 120 11.13 -19.32 -16.03
N ALA A 121 11.36 -18.26 -15.24
CA ALA A 121 12.62 -17.55 -15.21
C ALA A 121 13.77 -18.42 -14.69
N SER A 122 14.91 -18.33 -15.36
CA SER A 122 16.19 -18.84 -14.88
C SER A 122 16.97 -17.73 -14.15
N GLU A 123 18.05 -18.09 -13.47
CA GLU A 123 18.90 -17.10 -12.78
C GLU A 123 19.43 -15.98 -13.71
N GLU A 124 19.51 -16.23 -15.02
CA GLU A 124 20.02 -15.26 -16.01
C GLU A 124 18.98 -14.20 -16.43
N ASN A 125 17.68 -14.52 -16.37
CA ASN A 125 16.61 -13.62 -16.81
C ASN A 125 15.68 -13.16 -15.69
N PHE A 126 15.84 -13.69 -14.48
CA PHE A 126 15.04 -13.36 -13.31
C PHE A 126 15.00 -11.85 -13.02
N ASP A 127 16.15 -11.19 -13.05
CA ASP A 127 16.23 -9.74 -12.81
C ASP A 127 15.48 -8.92 -13.87
N SER A 128 15.50 -9.37 -15.13
CA SER A 128 14.76 -8.71 -16.22
C SER A 128 13.25 -8.86 -16.05
N VAL A 129 12.78 -10.03 -15.60
CA VAL A 129 11.34 -10.25 -15.32
C VAL A 129 10.89 -9.45 -14.09
N LEU A 130 11.73 -9.35 -13.05
CA LEU A 130 11.48 -8.48 -11.90
C LEU A 130 11.37 -7.01 -12.32
N GLN A 131 12.26 -6.55 -13.19
CA GLN A 131 12.20 -5.19 -13.73
C GLN A 131 10.90 -4.95 -14.50
N LEU A 132 10.49 -5.89 -15.36
CA LEU A 132 9.23 -5.80 -16.11
C LEU A 132 8.01 -5.70 -15.16
N ARG A 133 7.99 -6.50 -14.09
CA ARG A 133 6.96 -6.43 -13.06
C ARG A 133 6.93 -5.04 -12.41
N ASP A 134 8.09 -4.55 -11.98
CA ASP A 134 8.17 -3.29 -11.26
C ASP A 134 7.80 -2.09 -12.16
N GLU A 135 8.19 -2.13 -13.45
CA GLU A 135 7.76 -1.15 -14.46
C GLU A 135 6.25 -1.17 -14.68
N PHE A 136 5.64 -2.36 -14.77
CA PHE A 136 4.19 -2.49 -14.88
C PHE A 136 3.47 -1.92 -13.64
N LEU A 137 3.94 -2.29 -12.44
CA LEU A 137 3.38 -1.80 -11.17
C LEU A 137 3.51 -0.27 -11.04
N ARG A 138 4.64 0.32 -11.44
CA ARG A 138 4.80 1.78 -11.52
C ARG A 138 3.84 2.39 -12.54
N GLY A 139 3.68 1.76 -13.70
CA GLY A 139 2.78 2.22 -14.78
C GLY A 139 1.31 2.28 -14.39
N ILE A 140 0.88 1.45 -13.44
CA ILE A 140 -0.47 1.46 -12.87
C ILE A 140 -0.59 2.30 -11.58
N GLY A 141 0.48 3.02 -11.21
CA GLY A 141 0.47 4.01 -10.13
C GLY A 141 0.95 3.51 -8.77
N LEU A 142 1.56 2.32 -8.66
CA LEU A 142 2.23 1.92 -7.42
C LEU A 142 3.58 2.64 -7.28
N THR A 143 3.88 3.11 -6.09
CA THR A 143 5.19 3.69 -5.80
C THR A 143 6.23 2.61 -5.53
N ASP A 144 7.52 2.93 -5.69
CA ASP A 144 8.63 2.02 -5.36
C ASP A 144 8.50 1.48 -3.93
N ARG A 145 8.03 2.32 -3.02
CA ARG A 145 7.80 1.95 -1.62
C ARG A 145 6.66 0.95 -1.44
N ASP A 146 5.61 1.04 -2.25
CA ASP A 146 4.51 0.06 -2.28
C ASP A 146 5.01 -1.30 -2.77
N ILE A 147 5.83 -1.29 -3.82
CA ILE A 147 6.44 -2.49 -4.41
C ILE A 147 7.36 -3.16 -3.38
N TYR A 148 8.28 -2.40 -2.77
CA TYR A 148 9.18 -2.92 -1.72
C TYR A 148 8.42 -3.52 -0.54
N ARG A 149 7.29 -2.93 -0.14
CA ARG A 149 6.48 -3.44 0.96
C ARG A 149 5.75 -4.71 0.59
N ALA A 150 5.20 -4.81 -0.62
CA ALA A 150 4.51 -6.00 -1.11
C ALA A 150 5.44 -7.22 -1.13
N VAL A 151 6.68 -7.05 -1.61
CA VAL A 151 7.71 -8.11 -1.65
C VAL A 151 8.11 -8.59 -0.24
N ARG A 152 8.05 -7.71 0.77
CA ARG A 152 8.42 -8.04 2.15
C ARG A 152 7.25 -8.49 3.03
N GLN A 153 6.01 -8.35 2.57
CA GLN A 153 4.90 -8.98 3.28
C GLN A 153 5.02 -10.50 3.06
N PRO A 154 5.28 -11.30 4.10
CA PRO A 154 5.06 -12.73 3.96
C PRO A 154 3.61 -12.90 3.54
N GLN A 155 3.34 -13.69 2.49
CA GLN A 155 1.97 -14.09 2.16
C GLN A 155 1.30 -14.49 3.47
N GLN A 156 0.35 -13.68 3.95
CA GLN A 156 -0.35 -13.98 5.19
C GLN A 156 -1.36 -15.10 4.90
N GLY A 157 -0.79 -16.28 4.78
CA GLY A 157 -1.42 -17.57 4.59
C GLY A 157 -0.48 -18.60 5.20
N GLN A 158 -0.76 -18.95 6.47
CA GLN A 158 -0.14 -20.04 7.22
C GLN A 158 1.40 -20.06 7.31
N VAL A 159 1.96 -19.25 8.22
CA VAL A 159 3.11 -19.77 8.99
C VAL A 159 2.54 -20.77 9.99
N ASN A 160 2.35 -22.00 9.51
CA ASN A 160 2.07 -23.14 10.36
C ASN A 160 3.35 -23.36 11.17
N ARG A 161 3.46 -22.70 12.33
CA ARG A 161 4.50 -23.01 13.32
C ARG A 161 4.23 -24.44 13.79
N LYS A 162 4.79 -25.42 13.07
CA LYS A 162 4.98 -26.77 13.59
C LYS A 162 5.86 -26.63 14.83
N SER A 163 5.21 -26.49 15.97
CA SER A 163 5.82 -26.63 17.28
C SER A 163 6.19 -28.10 17.44
N SER A 164 7.36 -28.47 16.94
CA SER A 164 7.99 -29.74 17.31
C SER A 164 8.54 -29.57 18.72
N ARG A 165 7.71 -29.85 19.72
CA ARG A 165 8.21 -30.25 21.04
C ARG A 165 8.77 -31.66 20.91
N THR A 166 10.06 -31.77 20.58
CA THR A 166 10.88 -32.90 21.00
C THR A 166 11.18 -32.69 22.48
N LEU A 167 10.36 -33.29 23.35
CA LEU A 167 10.74 -33.56 24.73
C LEU A 167 11.80 -34.65 24.68
N VAL A 168 13.04 -34.27 24.96
CA VAL A 168 14.13 -35.19 25.32
C VAL A 168 14.30 -35.07 26.83
N ASN A 169 14.31 -36.24 27.46
CA ASN A 169 14.46 -36.59 28.88
C ASN A 169 13.18 -36.63 29.71
#